data_AF-A0A9X3LHY5-F1
#
_entry.id   AF-A0A9X3LHY5-F1
#
_cell.length_a   1.000
_cell.length_b   1.000
_cell.length_c   1.000
_cell.angle_alpha   90.00
_cell.angle_beta   90.00
_cell.angle_gamma   90.00
#
_symmetry.space_group_name_H-M   'P 1'
#
loop_
_entity.id
_entity.type
_entity.pdbx_description
1 polymer ?
#
loop_
_entity_poly.entity_id
_entity_poly.type
_entity_poly.pdbx_seq_one_letter_code
_entity_poly.pdbx_strand_id
1 'polypeptide(L)'
;MKYLIKIFVLLSLGLFGLLLPNESSAMPSLQQQIDDADPGSTIVIDPGVYYENLTITKPLTIIGKGLVELHSPTSEAVISVTETANVQLQQLVLKGTPSSDKSTGIAVKNSKDITLQNMELHQLHESLVFFRVEDSVIQDVTITGPKGHFSRKSNGITLTDTVGIKVQQVHIENVLDGLYIDGDRNSVVSKTDISQSRYGIHLMYSKGTTIHQNHLHNNVTGIMHMMTSNSKLNKNVIENHNAYNGFGMVLFDGQSIQVKGNQIRSNQSGLSFQQIHSSTVKSNVVGSNQKALQFQLYGADNQFVDNEIFGNIVSATSDNQGAALSGNYWDDYSGMDFDSDGYGDTPYQSSDSYAKLMVRQNEFQAFFEAPAVATLNQIEKQLALNTKQSVFDDMPKMHRERLAQTTHIQWGMLLIGIISLVGGIGAWRKLVK
;
A
#
# COMPACT_ATOMS: atom_id res chain seq x y z
N MET A 1 -81.54 -4.01 -35.68
CA MET A 1 -80.49 -4.80 -35.00
C MET A 1 -79.24 -5.07 -35.84
N LYS A 2 -79.33 -5.46 -37.12
CA LYS A 2 -78.15 -5.77 -37.96
C LYS A 2 -77.22 -4.58 -38.28
N TYR A 3 -77.72 -3.34 -38.28
CA TYR A 3 -76.90 -2.13 -38.55
C TYR A 3 -76.12 -1.62 -37.32
N LEU A 4 -76.66 -1.80 -36.11
CA LEU A 4 -75.99 -1.42 -34.86
C LEU A 4 -74.79 -2.32 -34.54
N ILE A 5 -74.86 -3.60 -34.90
CA ILE A 5 -73.76 -4.55 -34.72
C ILE A 5 -72.58 -4.23 -35.66
N LYS A 6 -72.84 -3.78 -36.89
CA LYS A 6 -71.77 -3.36 -37.83
C LYS A 6 -71.04 -2.11 -37.36
N ILE A 7 -71.74 -1.14 -36.79
CA ILE A 7 -71.13 0.09 -36.24
C ILE A 7 -70.30 -0.23 -35.00
N PHE A 8 -70.78 -1.13 -34.12
CA PHE A 8 -70.03 -1.52 -32.93
C PHE A 8 -68.75 -2.32 -33.27
N VAL A 9 -68.79 -3.18 -34.29
CA VAL A 9 -67.62 -3.95 -34.75
C VAL A 9 -66.59 -3.04 -35.44
N LEU A 10 -67.03 -2.04 -36.22
CA LEU A 10 -66.13 -1.06 -36.85
C LEU A 10 -65.50 -0.08 -35.84
N LEU A 11 -66.24 0.31 -34.79
CA LEU A 11 -65.69 1.11 -33.68
C LEU A 11 -64.73 0.31 -32.79
N SER A 12 -64.97 -0.99 -32.58
CA SER A 12 -64.03 -1.85 -31.84
C SER A 12 -62.75 -2.16 -32.61
N LEU A 13 -62.82 -2.24 -33.95
CA LEU A 13 -61.64 -2.40 -34.82
C LEU A 13 -60.84 -1.10 -34.96
N GLY A 14 -61.50 0.07 -34.92
CA GLY A 14 -60.84 1.38 -34.91
C GLY A 14 -60.11 1.68 -33.59
N LEU A 15 -60.63 1.21 -32.45
CA LEU A 15 -59.97 1.38 -31.14
C LEU A 15 -58.80 0.42 -30.90
N PHE A 16 -58.73 -0.71 -31.61
CA PHE A 16 -57.63 -1.66 -31.51
C PHE A 16 -56.38 -1.24 -32.32
N GLY A 17 -56.54 -0.31 -33.28
CA GLY A 17 -55.44 0.26 -34.08
C GLY A 17 -54.68 1.41 -33.40
N LEU A 18 -55.12 1.87 -32.22
CA LEU A 18 -54.48 2.91 -31.42
C LEU A 18 -53.61 2.37 -30.27
N LEU A 19 -53.46 1.04 -30.20
CA LEU A 19 -52.51 0.33 -29.36
C LEU A 19 -51.41 -0.30 -30.24
N LEU A 20 -50.84 0.49 -31.15
CA LEU A 20 -49.46 0.18 -31.53
C LEU A 20 -48.63 0.35 -30.25
N PRO A 21 -47.79 -0.62 -29.87
CA PRO A 21 -46.77 -0.32 -28.89
C PRO A 21 -46.04 0.90 -29.44
N ASN A 22 -45.95 1.98 -28.66
CA ASN A 22 -44.86 2.91 -28.89
C ASN A 22 -43.64 2.03 -29.04
N GLU A 23 -42.95 2.11 -30.17
CA GLU A 23 -41.57 1.66 -30.22
C GLU A 23 -40.91 2.42 -29.08
N SER A 24 -40.79 1.76 -27.93
CA SER A 24 -39.81 2.11 -26.94
C SER A 24 -38.54 1.99 -27.72
N SER A 25 -38.07 3.10 -28.29
CA SER A 25 -36.70 3.23 -28.75
C SER A 25 -35.88 2.92 -27.51
N ALA A 26 -35.54 1.64 -27.34
CA ALA A 26 -34.68 1.21 -26.26
C ALA A 26 -33.45 2.09 -26.38
N MET A 27 -33.10 2.77 -25.28
CA MET A 27 -31.89 3.58 -25.26
C MET A 27 -30.76 2.73 -25.84
N PRO A 28 -30.00 3.23 -26.83
CA PRO A 28 -28.92 2.45 -27.43
C PRO A 28 -27.98 1.98 -26.32
N SER A 29 -27.50 0.74 -26.44
CA SER A 29 -26.57 0.18 -25.46
C SER A 29 -25.33 1.07 -25.35
N LEU A 30 -24.65 1.01 -24.21
CA LEU A 30 -23.42 1.78 -24.04
C LEU A 30 -22.37 1.37 -25.08
N GLN A 31 -22.29 0.08 -25.42
CA GLN A 31 -21.40 -0.36 -26.50
C GLN A 31 -21.78 0.26 -27.85
N GLN A 32 -23.07 0.34 -28.19
CA GLN A 32 -23.49 0.95 -29.45
C GLN A 32 -23.12 2.44 -29.49
N GLN A 33 -23.27 3.16 -28.38
CA GLN A 33 -22.84 4.56 -28.28
C GLN A 33 -21.32 4.70 -28.47
N ILE A 34 -20.53 3.76 -27.94
CA ILE A 34 -19.08 3.70 -28.18
C ILE A 34 -18.78 3.46 -29.65
N ASP A 35 -19.45 2.50 -30.28
CA ASP A 35 -19.24 2.12 -31.67
C ASP A 35 -19.59 3.26 -32.64
N ASP A 36 -20.70 3.97 -32.39
CA ASP A 36 -21.19 5.08 -33.20
C ASP A 36 -20.41 6.39 -33.00
N ALA A 37 -19.70 6.56 -31.88
CA ALA A 37 -18.96 7.79 -31.58
C ALA A 37 -17.72 7.98 -32.47
N ASP A 38 -17.47 9.20 -32.93
CA ASP A 38 -16.22 9.52 -33.63
C ASP A 38 -15.01 9.41 -32.68
N PRO A 39 -13.81 9.00 -33.17
CA PRO A 39 -12.59 9.01 -32.37
C PRO A 39 -12.32 10.37 -31.70
N GLY A 40 -12.04 10.34 -30.40
CA GLY A 40 -11.80 11.52 -29.56
C GLY A 40 -13.08 12.13 -28.97
N SER A 41 -14.26 11.58 -29.29
CA SER A 41 -15.53 12.05 -28.73
C SER A 41 -15.63 11.82 -27.22
N THR A 42 -16.54 12.57 -26.60
CA THR A 42 -16.93 12.38 -25.20
C THR A 42 -18.32 11.76 -25.14
N ILE A 43 -18.46 10.64 -24.43
CA ILE A 43 -19.72 10.00 -24.10
C ILE A 43 -20.03 10.29 -22.63
N VAL A 44 -21.19 10.89 -22.38
CA VAL A 44 -21.69 11.13 -21.03
C VAL A 44 -22.77 10.10 -20.73
N ILE A 45 -22.56 9.31 -19.70
CA ILE A 45 -23.49 8.26 -19.28
C ILE A 45 -24.39 8.82 -18.17
N ASP A 46 -25.70 8.78 -18.38
CA ASP A 46 -26.67 9.18 -17.35
C ASP A 46 -26.69 8.18 -16.18
N PRO A 47 -27.13 8.58 -14.97
CA PRO A 47 -27.16 7.69 -13.81
C PRO A 47 -27.99 6.43 -14.08
N GLY A 48 -27.47 5.27 -13.68
CA GLY A 48 -28.12 3.99 -13.94
C GLY A 48 -27.24 2.78 -13.57
N VAL A 49 -27.85 1.60 -13.66
CA VAL A 49 -27.16 0.31 -13.52
C VAL A 49 -27.15 -0.37 -14.88
N TYR A 50 -25.96 -0.71 -15.36
CA TYR A 50 -25.72 -1.25 -16.70
C TYR A 50 -25.03 -2.61 -16.59
N TYR A 51 -25.54 -3.58 -17.34
CA TYR A 51 -24.99 -4.94 -17.41
C TYR A 51 -24.43 -5.17 -18.81
N GLU A 52 -23.24 -4.64 -19.06
CA GLU A 52 -22.58 -4.66 -20.36
C GLU A 52 -21.07 -4.89 -20.21
N ASN A 53 -20.47 -5.56 -21.19
CA ASN A 53 -19.03 -5.60 -21.37
C ASN A 53 -18.66 -4.56 -22.43
N LEU A 54 -17.90 -3.54 -22.05
CA LEU A 54 -17.53 -2.45 -22.96
C LEU A 54 -16.15 -2.70 -23.57
N THR A 55 -16.02 -2.55 -24.88
CA THR A 55 -14.75 -2.63 -25.61
C THR A 55 -14.45 -1.30 -26.28
N ILE A 56 -13.28 -0.74 -25.98
CA ILE A 56 -12.81 0.55 -26.47
C ILE A 56 -11.52 0.33 -27.27
N THR A 57 -11.58 0.60 -28.57
CA THR A 57 -10.47 0.41 -29.54
C THR A 57 -10.05 1.72 -30.22
N LYS A 58 -10.65 2.84 -29.82
CA LYS A 58 -10.40 4.18 -30.37
C LYS A 58 -10.26 5.20 -29.23
N PRO A 59 -9.55 6.32 -29.46
CA PRO A 59 -9.52 7.44 -28.51
C PRO A 59 -10.94 7.84 -28.10
N LEU A 60 -11.19 8.00 -26.81
CA LEU A 60 -12.53 8.27 -26.31
C LEU A 60 -12.49 8.78 -24.87
N THR A 61 -13.42 9.67 -24.52
CA THR A 61 -13.67 10.04 -23.12
C THR A 61 -15.04 9.52 -22.70
N ILE A 62 -15.11 8.79 -21.59
CA ILE A 62 -16.37 8.32 -20.98
C ILE A 62 -16.49 8.92 -19.59
N ILE A 63 -17.60 9.60 -19.33
CA ILE A 63 -17.87 10.29 -18.06
C ILE A 63 -19.22 9.85 -17.52
N GLY A 64 -19.26 9.32 -16.30
CA GLY A 64 -20.50 9.07 -15.59
C GLY A 64 -21.07 10.34 -14.96
N LYS A 65 -22.35 10.62 -15.21
CA LYS A 65 -23.08 11.72 -14.58
C LYS A 65 -23.76 11.20 -13.32
N GLY A 66 -23.14 11.41 -12.16
CA GLY A 66 -23.66 10.88 -10.90
C GLY A 66 -23.34 9.38 -10.73
N LEU A 67 -24.28 8.59 -10.22
CA LEU A 67 -24.05 7.17 -9.95
C LEU A 67 -24.28 6.32 -11.21
N VAL A 68 -23.19 6.00 -11.91
CA VAL A 68 -23.17 5.06 -13.05
C VAL A 68 -22.50 3.77 -12.61
N GLU A 69 -23.30 2.71 -12.46
CA GLU A 69 -22.84 1.40 -12.00
C GLU A 69 -22.77 0.41 -13.16
N LEU A 70 -21.58 -0.12 -13.42
CA LEU A 70 -21.30 -1.07 -14.49
C LEU A 70 -21.00 -2.46 -13.92
N HIS A 71 -21.64 -3.47 -14.50
CA HIS A 71 -21.46 -4.89 -14.19
C HIS A 71 -21.12 -5.67 -15.46
N SER A 72 -20.26 -6.67 -15.32
CA SER A 72 -20.02 -7.64 -16.39
C SER A 72 -21.12 -8.72 -16.36
N PRO A 73 -21.88 -8.93 -17.44
CA PRO A 73 -22.80 -10.06 -17.56
C PRO A 73 -22.09 -11.40 -17.83
N THR A 74 -20.77 -11.37 -18.04
CA THR A 74 -19.94 -12.55 -18.37
C THR A 74 -18.77 -12.68 -17.39
N SER A 75 -17.81 -13.56 -17.69
CA SER A 75 -16.53 -13.62 -16.98
C SER A 75 -15.48 -12.62 -17.52
N GLU A 76 -15.79 -11.89 -18.59
CA GLU A 76 -14.88 -10.91 -19.18
C GLU A 76 -14.85 -9.62 -18.36
N ALA A 77 -13.86 -8.76 -18.64
CA ALA A 77 -13.74 -7.47 -17.99
C ALA A 77 -14.95 -6.57 -18.25
N VAL A 78 -15.34 -5.76 -17.26
CA VAL A 78 -16.42 -4.76 -17.42
C VAL A 78 -16.06 -3.77 -18.53
N ILE A 79 -14.81 -3.29 -18.54
CA ILE A 79 -14.28 -2.42 -19.60
C ILE A 79 -12.95 -2.98 -20.09
N SER A 80 -12.83 -3.17 -21.41
CA SER A 80 -11.61 -3.55 -22.10
C SER A 80 -11.15 -2.41 -23.00
N VAL A 81 -9.91 -1.94 -22.81
CA VAL A 81 -9.26 -0.96 -23.67
C VAL A 81 -8.09 -1.65 -24.38
N THR A 82 -8.09 -1.69 -25.70
CA THR A 82 -7.07 -2.46 -26.45
C THR A 82 -6.61 -1.75 -27.72
N GLU A 83 -5.31 -1.85 -28.00
CA GLU A 83 -4.68 -1.36 -29.25
C GLU A 83 -5.00 0.11 -29.56
N THR A 84 -5.05 0.97 -28.53
CA THR A 84 -5.48 2.35 -28.70
C THR A 84 -4.75 3.34 -27.78
N ALA A 85 -5.04 4.62 -27.93
CA ALA A 85 -4.45 5.66 -27.10
C ALA A 85 -5.45 6.75 -26.75
N ASN A 86 -5.13 7.58 -25.76
CA ASN A 86 -5.95 8.74 -25.37
C ASN A 86 -7.38 8.35 -24.97
N VAL A 87 -7.49 7.40 -24.03
CA VAL A 87 -8.77 7.00 -23.44
C VAL A 87 -8.86 7.53 -22.02
N GLN A 88 -9.98 8.19 -21.70
CA GLN A 88 -10.26 8.72 -20.37
C GLN A 88 -11.55 8.10 -19.84
N LEU A 89 -11.49 7.49 -18.66
CA LEU A 89 -12.64 6.92 -17.97
C LEU A 89 -12.79 7.62 -16.62
N GLN A 90 -13.94 8.25 -16.41
CA GLN A 90 -14.16 9.12 -15.26
C GLN A 90 -15.51 8.87 -14.59
N GLN A 91 -15.55 8.91 -13.26
CA GLN A 91 -16.80 8.92 -12.48
C GLN A 91 -17.68 7.68 -12.72
N LEU A 92 -17.05 6.49 -12.71
CA LEU A 92 -17.73 5.22 -12.89
C LEU A 92 -17.56 4.33 -11.66
N VAL A 93 -18.60 3.57 -11.35
CA VAL A 93 -18.59 2.52 -10.33
C VAL A 93 -18.63 1.17 -11.02
N LEU A 94 -17.62 0.34 -10.82
CA LEU A 94 -17.57 -1.03 -11.37
C LEU A 94 -17.77 -2.02 -10.23
N LYS A 95 -18.69 -2.97 -10.41
CA LYS A 95 -18.95 -4.00 -9.41
C LYS A 95 -18.75 -5.40 -9.99
N GLY A 96 -18.00 -6.21 -9.26
CA GLY A 96 -17.92 -7.63 -9.49
C GLY A 96 -19.08 -8.38 -8.85
N THR A 97 -19.32 -9.59 -9.32
CA THR A 97 -20.26 -10.51 -8.70
C THR A 97 -19.52 -11.35 -7.64
N PRO A 98 -19.96 -11.37 -6.37
CA PRO A 98 -19.24 -12.05 -5.28
C PRO A 98 -19.00 -13.55 -5.49
N SER A 99 -19.77 -14.19 -6.37
CA SER A 99 -19.63 -15.62 -6.72
C SER A 99 -18.71 -15.88 -7.91
N SER A 100 -18.24 -14.85 -8.62
CA SER A 100 -17.36 -14.99 -9.78
C SER A 100 -15.90 -14.86 -9.36
N ASP A 101 -15.16 -15.95 -9.52
CA ASP A 101 -13.71 -16.02 -9.35
C ASP A 101 -12.94 -15.44 -10.54
N LYS A 102 -13.62 -14.78 -11.49
CA LYS A 102 -13.03 -14.27 -12.74
C LYS A 102 -13.39 -12.81 -13.05
N SER A 103 -14.12 -12.13 -12.18
CA SER A 103 -14.57 -10.76 -12.49
C SER A 103 -13.39 -9.78 -12.56
N THR A 104 -13.20 -9.18 -13.73
CA THR A 104 -12.20 -8.12 -13.95
C THR A 104 -12.89 -6.77 -14.12
N GLY A 105 -12.41 -5.72 -13.45
CA GLY A 105 -12.97 -4.38 -13.61
C GLY A 105 -12.60 -3.78 -14.96
N ILE A 106 -11.35 -3.33 -15.07
CA ILE A 106 -10.81 -2.74 -16.30
C ILE A 106 -9.56 -3.49 -16.71
N ALA A 107 -9.55 -3.95 -17.96
CA ALA A 107 -8.37 -4.51 -18.61
C ALA A 107 -7.89 -3.56 -19.71
N VAL A 108 -6.63 -3.14 -19.65
CA VAL A 108 -6.01 -2.26 -20.64
C VAL A 108 -4.79 -2.96 -21.21
N LYS A 109 -4.73 -3.06 -22.54
CA LYS A 109 -3.70 -3.81 -23.25
C LYS A 109 -3.15 -3.03 -24.43
N ASN A 110 -1.82 -3.06 -24.61
CA ASN A 110 -1.16 -2.50 -25.81
C ASN A 110 -1.61 -1.07 -26.11
N SER A 111 -1.64 -0.23 -25.09
CA SER A 111 -2.26 1.09 -25.17
C SER A 111 -1.41 2.13 -24.45
N LYS A 112 -1.68 3.41 -24.69
CA LYS A 112 -0.95 4.51 -24.02
C LYS A 112 -1.84 5.72 -23.77
N ASP A 113 -1.38 6.64 -22.94
CA ASP A 113 -2.11 7.87 -22.62
C ASP A 113 -3.52 7.58 -22.07
N ILE A 114 -3.62 6.60 -21.16
CA ILE A 114 -4.87 6.16 -20.53
C ILE A 114 -5.04 6.86 -19.20
N THR A 115 -6.21 7.43 -18.94
CA THR A 115 -6.54 8.08 -17.66
C THR A 115 -7.75 7.42 -17.02
N LEU A 116 -7.57 6.86 -15.84
CA LEU A 116 -8.65 6.39 -14.97
C LEU A 116 -8.75 7.34 -13.79
N GLN A 117 -9.90 8.02 -13.63
CA GLN A 117 -10.05 9.03 -12.60
C GLN A 117 -11.40 8.99 -11.86
N ASN A 118 -11.39 9.22 -10.55
CA ASN A 118 -12.62 9.32 -9.74
C ASN A 118 -13.48 8.05 -9.90
N MET A 119 -12.89 6.88 -9.67
CA MET A 119 -13.54 5.59 -9.89
C MET A 119 -13.68 4.80 -8.60
N GLU A 120 -14.73 3.98 -8.54
CA GLU A 120 -14.91 3.01 -7.46
C GLU A 120 -15.03 1.60 -8.02
N LEU A 121 -14.26 0.66 -7.47
CA LEU A 121 -14.18 -0.72 -7.91
C LEU A 121 -14.44 -1.64 -6.73
N HIS A 122 -15.55 -2.37 -6.75
CA HIS A 122 -16.03 -3.15 -5.61
C HIS A 122 -16.24 -4.62 -5.95
N GLN A 123 -15.78 -5.52 -5.08
CA GLN A 123 -16.06 -6.96 -5.16
C GLN A 123 -15.62 -7.62 -6.47
N LEU A 124 -14.64 -7.03 -7.16
CA LEU A 124 -14.00 -7.61 -8.34
C LEU A 124 -12.92 -8.60 -7.90
N HIS A 125 -12.76 -9.69 -8.64
CA HIS A 125 -11.67 -10.62 -8.39
C HIS A 125 -10.34 -9.92 -8.64
N GLU A 126 -10.20 -9.27 -9.80
CA GLU A 126 -9.09 -8.38 -10.16
C GLU A 126 -9.65 -7.02 -10.60
N SER A 127 -9.16 -5.91 -10.04
CA SER A 127 -9.83 -4.62 -10.25
C SER A 127 -9.32 -3.89 -11.49
N LEU A 128 -8.02 -3.62 -11.57
CA LEU A 128 -7.38 -2.96 -12.71
C LEU A 128 -6.20 -3.78 -13.23
N VAL A 129 -6.17 -4.04 -14.53
CA VAL A 129 -5.10 -4.80 -15.20
C VAL A 129 -4.53 -4.00 -16.36
N PHE A 130 -3.24 -3.67 -16.29
CA PHE A 130 -2.50 -3.00 -17.33
C PHE A 130 -1.41 -3.92 -17.86
N PHE A 131 -1.46 -4.25 -19.15
CA PHE A 131 -0.46 -5.09 -19.82
C PHE A 131 0.11 -4.39 -21.05
N ARG A 132 1.42 -4.09 -21.02
CA ARG A 132 2.12 -3.32 -22.08
C ARG A 132 1.44 -1.97 -22.32
N VAL A 133 1.39 -1.18 -21.25
CA VAL A 133 0.75 0.15 -21.24
C VAL A 133 1.75 1.22 -20.86
N GLU A 134 1.67 2.35 -21.54
CA GLU A 134 2.63 3.45 -21.42
C GLU A 134 1.96 4.77 -21.02
N ASP A 135 2.69 5.61 -20.27
CA ASP A 135 2.38 7.02 -19.99
C ASP A 135 0.94 7.28 -19.52
N SER A 136 0.45 6.41 -18.63
CA SER A 136 -0.94 6.39 -18.18
C SER A 136 -1.09 6.75 -16.70
N VAL A 137 -2.29 7.17 -16.31
CA VAL A 137 -2.60 7.70 -14.97
C VAL A 137 -3.78 6.95 -14.36
N ILE A 138 -3.60 6.50 -13.11
CA ILE A 138 -4.66 6.00 -12.23
C ILE A 138 -4.71 6.96 -11.05
N GLN A 139 -5.80 7.73 -10.93
CA GLN A 139 -5.91 8.77 -9.93
C GLN A 139 -7.27 8.79 -9.24
N ASP A 140 -7.29 9.04 -7.94
CA ASP A 140 -8.55 9.20 -7.18
C ASP A 140 -9.45 7.96 -7.35
N VAL A 141 -8.87 6.77 -7.15
CA VAL A 141 -9.54 5.47 -7.32
C VAL A 141 -9.66 4.77 -5.98
N THR A 142 -10.84 4.23 -5.69
CA THR A 142 -11.08 3.36 -4.53
C THR A 142 -11.31 1.92 -4.98
N ILE A 143 -10.57 0.98 -4.43
CA ILE A 143 -10.67 -0.46 -4.70
C ILE A 143 -10.95 -1.20 -3.41
N THR A 144 -12.06 -1.95 -3.38
CA THR A 144 -12.43 -2.80 -2.24
C THR A 144 -12.68 -4.22 -2.71
N GLY A 145 -11.74 -5.11 -2.39
CA GLY A 145 -11.79 -6.52 -2.79
C GLY A 145 -12.88 -7.34 -2.06
N PRO A 146 -13.12 -8.59 -2.51
CA PRO A 146 -14.09 -9.47 -1.89
C PRO A 146 -13.64 -9.92 -0.50
N LYS A 147 -14.63 -10.18 0.39
CA LYS A 147 -14.35 -10.74 1.72
C LYS A 147 -13.86 -12.19 1.58
N GLY A 148 -12.89 -12.58 2.42
CA GLY A 148 -12.40 -13.95 2.47
C GLY A 148 -10.90 -14.04 2.75
N HIS A 149 -10.37 -15.27 2.71
CA HIS A 149 -8.95 -15.53 2.84
C HIS A 149 -8.18 -15.10 1.57
N PHE A 150 -6.94 -14.63 1.71
CA PHE A 150 -6.11 -14.11 0.60
C PHE A 150 -6.02 -15.05 -0.60
N SER A 151 -5.96 -16.37 -0.36
CA SER A 151 -5.84 -17.39 -1.42
C SER A 151 -7.02 -17.46 -2.40
N ARG A 152 -8.10 -16.70 -2.16
CA ARG A 152 -9.27 -16.61 -3.04
C ARG A 152 -9.43 -15.21 -3.67
N LYS A 153 -8.49 -14.30 -3.41
CA LYS A 153 -8.49 -12.92 -3.90
C LYS A 153 -7.46 -12.78 -5.01
N SER A 154 -7.63 -11.78 -5.88
CA SER A 154 -6.57 -11.31 -6.78
C SER A 154 -6.11 -9.91 -6.38
N ASN A 155 -5.28 -9.31 -7.22
CA ASN A 155 -4.66 -8.02 -6.98
C ASN A 155 -5.65 -6.87 -7.14
N GLY A 156 -5.39 -5.76 -6.45
CA GLY A 156 -6.12 -4.51 -6.69
C GLY A 156 -5.75 -3.94 -8.05
N ILE A 157 -4.47 -3.64 -8.24
CA ILE A 157 -3.92 -3.14 -9.50
C ILE A 157 -2.76 -4.04 -9.93
N THR A 158 -2.81 -4.53 -11.16
CA THR A 158 -1.74 -5.29 -11.81
C THR A 158 -1.14 -4.45 -12.93
N LEU A 159 0.17 -4.16 -12.84
CA LEU A 159 0.96 -3.50 -13.88
C LEU A 159 1.99 -4.50 -14.41
N THR A 160 1.90 -4.87 -15.68
CA THR A 160 2.81 -5.82 -16.31
C THR A 160 3.38 -5.24 -17.60
N ASP A 161 4.71 -5.24 -17.71
CA ASP A 161 5.46 -4.67 -18.84
C ASP A 161 5.08 -3.20 -19.12
N THR A 162 4.85 -2.42 -18.07
CA THR A 162 4.40 -1.02 -18.19
C THR A 162 5.54 -0.01 -18.20
N VAL A 163 5.28 1.19 -18.72
CA VAL A 163 6.24 2.30 -18.70
C VAL A 163 5.55 3.59 -18.25
N GLY A 164 6.12 4.28 -17.27
CA GLY A 164 5.70 5.65 -16.93
C GLY A 164 4.29 5.77 -16.33
N ILE A 165 3.77 4.73 -15.68
CA ILE A 165 2.46 4.75 -15.03
C ILE A 165 2.51 5.61 -13.78
N LYS A 166 1.50 6.45 -13.59
CA LYS A 166 1.32 7.25 -12.37
C LYS A 166 0.13 6.72 -11.60
N VAL A 167 0.37 6.10 -10.45
CA VAL A 167 -0.66 5.65 -9.50
C VAL A 167 -0.69 6.64 -8.35
N GLN A 168 -1.74 7.45 -8.25
CA GLN A 168 -1.77 8.57 -7.31
C GLN A 168 -3.11 8.68 -6.58
N GLN A 169 -3.08 8.93 -5.26
CA GLN A 169 -4.33 9.14 -4.49
C GLN A 169 -5.30 7.96 -4.64
N VAL A 170 -4.77 6.74 -4.58
CA VAL A 170 -5.57 5.51 -4.65
C VAL A 170 -5.76 4.95 -3.24
N HIS A 171 -6.94 4.41 -2.95
CA HIS A 171 -7.21 3.65 -1.74
C HIS A 171 -7.51 2.20 -2.12
N ILE A 172 -6.77 1.24 -1.56
CA ILE A 172 -6.95 -0.19 -1.83
C ILE A 172 -7.09 -0.95 -0.52
N GLU A 173 -8.16 -1.70 -0.38
CA GLU A 173 -8.35 -2.60 0.76
C GLU A 173 -8.84 -3.99 0.35
N ASN A 174 -8.53 -4.97 1.20
CA ASN A 174 -9.10 -6.31 1.13
C ASN A 174 -8.79 -7.08 -0.16
N VAL A 175 -7.59 -6.96 -0.72
CA VAL A 175 -7.14 -7.70 -1.92
C VAL A 175 -6.02 -8.71 -1.61
N LEU A 176 -5.52 -9.44 -2.62
CA LEU A 176 -4.33 -10.27 -2.48
C LEU A 176 -3.09 -9.38 -2.36
N ASP A 177 -2.66 -8.74 -3.44
CA ASP A 177 -1.64 -7.69 -3.42
C ASP A 177 -2.31 -6.37 -3.82
N GLY A 178 -2.03 -5.29 -3.10
CA GLY A 178 -2.60 -3.97 -3.38
C GLY A 178 -2.24 -3.50 -4.78
N LEU A 179 -0.93 -3.39 -5.00
CA LEU A 179 -0.33 -3.05 -6.28
C LEU A 179 0.75 -4.08 -6.62
N TYR A 180 0.48 -4.90 -7.65
CA TYR A 180 1.43 -5.85 -8.22
C TYR A 180 2.07 -5.24 -9.47
N ILE A 181 3.39 -5.12 -9.48
CA ILE A 181 4.16 -4.48 -10.54
C ILE A 181 5.26 -5.44 -11.01
N ASP A 182 5.25 -5.76 -12.29
CA ASP A 182 6.17 -6.72 -12.91
C ASP A 182 6.68 -6.18 -14.25
N GLY A 183 8.01 -6.10 -14.40
CA GLY A 183 8.64 -5.63 -15.64
C GLY A 183 8.46 -4.13 -15.93
N ASP A 184 8.12 -3.33 -14.91
CA ASP A 184 7.85 -1.89 -15.05
C ASP A 184 9.12 -1.05 -15.28
N ARG A 185 8.97 0.07 -16.00
CA ARG A 185 9.99 1.10 -16.12
C ARG A 185 9.48 2.50 -15.79
N ASN A 186 10.12 3.15 -14.84
CA ASN A 186 9.94 4.56 -14.50
C ASN A 186 8.52 4.96 -14.03
N SER A 187 7.75 4.03 -13.46
CA SER A 187 6.46 4.38 -12.85
C SER A 187 6.59 5.09 -11.50
N VAL A 188 5.55 5.81 -11.11
CA VAL A 188 5.47 6.55 -9.86
C VAL A 188 4.20 6.13 -9.10
N VAL A 189 4.39 5.71 -7.85
CA VAL A 189 3.32 5.38 -6.90
C VAL A 189 3.36 6.38 -5.75
N SER A 190 2.32 7.19 -5.60
CA SER A 190 2.36 8.26 -4.61
C SER A 190 1.04 8.59 -3.95
N LYS A 191 1.07 8.94 -2.66
CA LYS A 191 -0.13 9.33 -1.89
C LYS A 191 -1.22 8.26 -1.90
N THR A 192 -0.83 6.99 -2.01
CA THR A 192 -1.73 5.85 -2.00
C THR A 192 -1.82 5.28 -0.59
N ASP A 193 -3.01 4.81 -0.23
CA ASP A 193 -3.32 4.11 1.01
C ASP A 193 -3.66 2.65 0.70
N ILE A 194 -2.92 1.68 1.27
CA ILE A 194 -3.13 0.25 1.02
C ILE A 194 -3.17 -0.53 2.32
N SER A 195 -4.25 -1.27 2.52
CA SER A 195 -4.45 -2.06 3.73
C SER A 195 -5.10 -3.42 3.53
N GLN A 196 -5.01 -4.27 4.57
CA GLN A 196 -5.67 -5.57 4.64
C GLN A 196 -5.37 -6.47 3.42
N SER A 197 -4.13 -6.40 2.94
CA SER A 197 -3.63 -7.17 1.80
C SER A 197 -2.49 -8.09 2.24
N ARG A 198 -2.15 -9.09 1.42
CA ARG A 198 -0.90 -9.86 1.61
C ARG A 198 0.27 -8.91 1.43
N TYR A 199 0.45 -8.34 0.25
CA TYR A 199 1.44 -7.29 0.02
C TYR A 199 0.76 -5.96 -0.23
N GLY A 200 1.25 -4.88 0.39
CA GLY A 200 0.80 -3.54 0.06
C GLY A 200 1.23 -3.19 -1.37
N ILE A 201 2.54 -3.15 -1.59
CA ILE A 201 3.15 -3.00 -2.92
C ILE A 201 4.12 -4.15 -3.16
N HIS A 202 3.93 -4.84 -4.28
CA HIS A 202 4.78 -5.92 -4.74
C HIS A 202 5.44 -5.52 -6.05
N LEU A 203 6.77 -5.33 -6.05
CA LEU A 203 7.53 -4.84 -7.18
C LEU A 203 8.60 -5.86 -7.60
N MET A 204 8.50 -6.36 -8.83
CA MET A 204 9.36 -7.40 -9.39
C MET A 204 9.95 -6.96 -10.74
N TYR A 205 11.20 -7.35 -11.00
CA TYR A 205 11.84 -7.21 -12.33
C TYR A 205 11.78 -5.81 -12.95
N SER A 206 11.71 -4.77 -12.12
CA SER A 206 11.42 -3.41 -12.56
C SER A 206 12.64 -2.49 -12.49
N LYS A 207 12.55 -1.31 -13.10
CA LYS A 207 13.64 -0.33 -13.09
C LYS A 207 13.13 1.11 -12.98
N GLY A 208 13.73 1.88 -12.08
CA GLY A 208 13.48 3.34 -11.99
C GLY A 208 12.17 3.72 -11.30
N THR A 209 11.42 2.76 -10.74
CA THR A 209 10.14 3.02 -10.07
C THR A 209 10.33 3.85 -8.81
N THR A 210 9.51 4.88 -8.62
CA THR A 210 9.49 5.73 -7.42
C THR A 210 8.22 5.48 -6.61
N ILE A 211 8.38 5.07 -5.36
CA ILE A 211 7.30 4.82 -4.40
C ILE A 211 7.46 5.84 -3.27
N HIS A 212 6.59 6.86 -3.21
CA HIS A 212 6.73 7.91 -2.21
C HIS A 212 5.43 8.42 -1.57
N GLN A 213 5.51 8.81 -0.29
CA GLN A 213 4.39 9.38 0.44
C GLN A 213 3.14 8.47 0.48
N ASN A 214 3.34 7.15 0.49
CA ASN A 214 2.25 6.19 0.62
C ASN A 214 2.07 5.78 2.08
N HIS A 215 0.86 5.37 2.42
CA HIS A 215 0.52 4.77 3.71
C HIS A 215 0.18 3.30 3.50
N LEU A 216 1.00 2.42 4.06
CA LEU A 216 0.83 0.98 3.94
C LEU A 216 0.62 0.47 5.36
N HIS A 217 -0.54 -0.14 5.63
CA HIS A 217 -0.84 -0.57 6.98
C HIS A 217 -1.70 -1.82 7.06
N ASN A 218 -1.53 -2.61 8.12
CA ASN A 218 -2.30 -3.85 8.34
C ASN A 218 -2.23 -4.83 7.16
N ASN A 219 -1.11 -4.85 6.41
CA ASN A 219 -0.82 -5.88 5.41
C ASN A 219 0.02 -6.99 6.05
N VAL A 220 0.21 -8.12 5.36
CA VAL A 220 1.24 -9.10 5.78
C VAL A 220 2.63 -8.49 5.57
N THR A 221 2.91 -7.99 4.37
CA THR A 221 4.11 -7.19 4.07
C THR A 221 3.74 -5.84 3.47
N GLY A 222 4.36 -4.75 3.91
CA GLY A 222 4.10 -3.42 3.36
C GLY A 222 4.63 -3.28 1.95
N ILE A 223 5.96 -3.35 1.78
CA ILE A 223 6.63 -3.33 0.48
C ILE A 223 7.48 -4.59 0.30
N MET A 224 7.22 -5.34 -0.77
CA MET A 224 8.08 -6.39 -1.27
C MET A 224 8.78 -5.89 -2.54
N HIS A 225 10.07 -5.60 -2.45
CA HIS A 225 10.91 -5.16 -3.57
C HIS A 225 11.86 -6.30 -3.95
N MET A 226 11.73 -6.83 -5.17
CA MET A 226 12.38 -8.04 -5.60
C MET A 226 13.02 -7.89 -6.98
N MET A 227 14.29 -8.28 -7.13
CA MET A 227 14.96 -8.37 -8.44
C MET A 227 14.83 -7.08 -9.27
N THR A 228 14.92 -5.94 -8.60
CA THR A 228 14.56 -4.61 -9.13
C THR A 228 15.71 -3.62 -8.90
N SER A 229 15.86 -2.64 -9.80
CA SER A 229 16.97 -1.68 -9.71
C SER A 229 16.57 -0.20 -9.84
N ASN A 230 17.44 0.69 -9.36
CA ASN A 230 17.30 2.14 -9.49
C ASN A 230 16.00 2.71 -8.88
N SER A 231 15.47 2.06 -7.85
CA SER A 231 14.20 2.46 -7.22
C SER A 231 14.40 3.53 -6.15
N LYS A 232 13.35 4.35 -5.94
CA LYS A 232 13.31 5.37 -4.89
C LYS A 232 12.11 5.11 -3.98
N LEU A 233 12.36 4.66 -2.75
CA LEU A 233 11.36 4.33 -1.74
C LEU A 233 11.41 5.40 -0.64
N ASN A 234 10.62 6.46 -0.78
CA ASN A 234 10.82 7.70 -0.03
C ASN A 234 9.60 8.17 0.75
N LYS A 235 9.78 8.57 2.02
CA LYS A 235 8.71 9.24 2.81
C LYS A 235 7.42 8.43 2.94
N ASN A 236 7.48 7.10 2.89
CA ASN A 236 6.33 6.24 3.12
C ASN A 236 6.12 6.02 4.61
N VAL A 237 4.87 5.82 5.02
CA VAL A 237 4.47 5.39 6.36
C VAL A 237 4.08 3.92 6.26
N ILE A 238 4.80 3.05 6.95
CA ILE A 238 4.66 1.60 6.87
C ILE A 238 4.48 1.04 8.28
N GLU A 239 3.27 0.60 8.61
CA GLU A 239 2.94 0.27 10.00
C GLU A 239 1.97 -0.90 10.21
N ASN A 240 2.03 -1.52 11.39
CA ASN A 240 1.07 -2.52 11.84
C ASN A 240 1.05 -3.82 10.99
N HIS A 241 2.19 -4.20 10.40
CA HIS A 241 2.37 -5.47 9.70
C HIS A 241 2.70 -6.60 10.70
N ASN A 242 1.69 -7.01 11.46
CA ASN A 242 1.82 -7.86 12.65
C ASN A 242 1.55 -9.35 12.40
N ALA A 243 1.43 -9.77 11.14
CA ALA A 243 1.39 -11.20 10.82
C ALA A 243 2.67 -11.90 11.31
N TYR A 244 2.59 -13.20 11.61
CA TYR A 244 3.73 -13.96 12.11
C TYR A 244 4.99 -13.86 11.23
N ASN A 245 4.78 -13.88 9.91
CA ASN A 245 5.80 -13.68 8.88
C ASN A 245 5.73 -12.26 8.27
N GLY A 246 5.29 -11.27 9.06
CA GLY A 246 5.03 -9.92 8.59
C GLY A 246 6.28 -9.05 8.50
N PHE A 247 6.27 -8.14 7.54
CA PHE A 247 7.38 -7.21 7.30
C PHE A 247 6.88 -5.81 6.93
N GLY A 248 7.57 -4.77 7.37
CA GLY A 248 7.35 -3.43 6.87
C GLY A 248 7.83 -3.34 5.42
N MET A 249 9.13 -3.56 5.20
CA MET A 249 9.71 -3.53 3.87
C MET A 249 10.81 -4.59 3.73
N VAL A 250 10.74 -5.35 2.63
CA VAL A 250 11.74 -6.35 2.23
C VAL A 250 12.37 -5.91 0.93
N LEU A 251 13.70 -5.83 0.90
CA LEU A 251 14.49 -5.62 -0.30
C LEU A 251 15.25 -6.91 -0.61
N PHE A 252 14.93 -7.54 -1.74
CA PHE A 252 15.46 -8.82 -2.16
C PHE A 252 16.12 -8.71 -3.54
N ASP A 253 17.39 -9.08 -3.63
CA ASP A 253 18.16 -9.13 -4.88
C ASP A 253 18.05 -7.81 -5.67
N GLY A 254 18.41 -6.71 -5.01
CA GLY A 254 18.10 -5.36 -5.49
C GLY A 254 19.33 -4.47 -5.59
N GLN A 255 19.33 -3.53 -6.55
CA GLN A 255 20.50 -2.70 -6.82
C GLN A 255 20.17 -1.21 -6.94
N SER A 256 21.04 -0.35 -6.41
CA SER A 256 20.92 1.11 -6.53
C SER A 256 19.58 1.65 -6.00
N ILE A 257 19.16 1.14 -4.84
CA ILE A 257 17.91 1.51 -4.19
C ILE A 257 18.16 2.68 -3.26
N GLN A 258 17.28 3.68 -3.28
CA GLN A 258 17.27 4.77 -2.31
C GLN A 258 16.08 4.59 -1.36
N VAL A 259 16.33 4.28 -0.09
CA VAL A 259 15.31 4.19 0.96
C VAL A 259 15.49 5.38 1.89
N LYS A 260 14.64 6.42 1.75
CA LYS A 260 14.86 7.69 2.44
C LYS A 260 13.63 8.26 3.13
N GLY A 261 13.78 8.67 4.40
CA GLY A 261 12.74 9.44 5.08
C GLY A 261 11.47 8.65 5.43
N ASN A 262 11.51 7.32 5.40
CA ASN A 262 10.34 6.48 5.69
C ASN A 262 10.12 6.38 7.20
N GLN A 263 8.86 6.21 7.60
CA GLN A 263 8.45 5.88 8.96
C GLN A 263 8.00 4.43 8.99
N ILE A 264 8.79 3.55 9.60
CA ILE A 264 8.58 2.10 9.61
C ILE A 264 8.40 1.67 11.06
N ARG A 265 7.14 1.49 11.47
CA ARG A 265 6.81 1.34 12.88
C ARG A 265 5.79 0.28 13.20
N SER A 266 5.88 -0.30 14.40
CA SER A 266 4.87 -1.25 14.89
C SER A 266 4.68 -2.45 13.96
N ASN A 267 5.76 -2.97 13.37
CA ASN A 267 5.74 -4.16 12.51
C ASN A 267 6.40 -5.34 13.22
N GLN A 268 6.05 -6.55 12.79
CA GLN A 268 6.77 -7.77 13.19
C GLN A 268 8.26 -7.66 12.83
N SER A 269 8.55 -7.25 11.60
CA SER A 269 9.89 -6.92 11.12
C SER A 269 9.85 -5.56 10.44
N GLY A 270 10.78 -4.66 10.73
CA GLY A 270 10.84 -3.34 10.13
C GLY A 270 11.38 -3.39 8.70
N LEU A 271 12.71 -3.41 8.58
CA LEU A 271 13.45 -3.49 7.32
C LEU A 271 14.20 -4.83 7.22
N SER A 272 14.04 -5.51 6.09
CA SER A 272 14.81 -6.70 5.74
C SER A 272 15.59 -6.46 4.46
N PHE A 273 16.87 -6.78 4.49
CA PHE A 273 17.82 -6.63 3.39
C PHE A 273 18.37 -8.01 3.02
N GLN A 274 18.14 -8.42 1.78
CA GLN A 274 18.56 -9.71 1.26
C GLN A 274 19.26 -9.50 -0.08
N GLN A 275 20.58 -9.66 -0.15
CA GLN A 275 21.36 -9.49 -1.39
C GLN A 275 21.13 -8.13 -2.08
N ILE A 276 21.27 -7.03 -1.33
CA ILE A 276 21.21 -5.68 -1.90
C ILE A 276 22.60 -5.13 -2.19
N HIS A 277 22.69 -4.31 -3.24
CA HIS A 277 23.95 -3.72 -3.70
C HIS A 277 23.82 -2.23 -4.01
N SER A 278 24.90 -1.49 -3.78
CA SER A 278 25.09 -0.08 -4.13
C SER A 278 23.90 0.81 -3.73
N SER A 279 23.27 0.51 -2.60
CA SER A 279 22.02 1.12 -2.14
C SER A 279 22.25 2.02 -0.94
N THR A 280 21.36 2.99 -0.74
CA THR A 280 21.42 3.96 0.36
C THR A 280 20.13 3.90 1.18
N VAL A 281 20.27 3.63 2.47
CA VAL A 281 19.21 3.67 3.48
C VAL A 281 19.51 4.84 4.42
N LYS A 282 18.77 5.93 4.25
CA LYS A 282 19.10 7.20 4.90
C LYS A 282 17.91 7.90 5.57
N SER A 283 18.11 8.44 6.76
CA SER A 283 17.13 9.30 7.44
C SER A 283 15.76 8.63 7.61
N ASN A 284 15.74 7.31 7.81
CA ASN A 284 14.50 6.58 8.10
C ASN A 284 14.29 6.50 9.60
N VAL A 285 13.02 6.51 10.02
CA VAL A 285 12.60 6.24 11.39
C VAL A 285 12.13 4.79 11.46
N VAL A 286 12.84 3.95 12.21
CA VAL A 286 12.54 2.53 12.38
C VAL A 286 12.30 2.26 13.86
N GLY A 287 11.04 2.25 14.28
CA GLY A 287 10.74 2.16 15.71
C GLY A 287 9.52 1.34 16.11
N SER A 288 9.53 0.83 17.34
CA SER A 288 8.44 -0.01 17.85
C SER A 288 8.22 -1.31 17.05
N ASN A 289 9.22 -1.82 16.35
CA ASN A 289 9.14 -3.11 15.66
C ASN A 289 9.65 -4.24 16.56
N GLN A 290 9.24 -5.49 16.33
CA GLN A 290 9.88 -6.60 17.06
C GLN A 290 11.34 -6.77 16.62
N LYS A 291 11.61 -6.66 15.32
CA LYS A 291 12.97 -6.60 14.78
C LYS A 291 13.09 -5.37 13.89
N ALA A 292 14.03 -4.47 14.17
CA ALA A 292 14.18 -3.23 13.41
C ALA A 292 14.84 -3.50 12.05
N LEU A 293 16.09 -3.99 12.07
CA LEU A 293 16.90 -4.23 10.87
C LEU A 293 17.32 -5.70 10.76
N GLN A 294 17.12 -6.31 9.60
CA GLN A 294 17.54 -7.69 9.31
C GLN A 294 18.44 -7.71 8.08
N PHE A 295 19.66 -8.22 8.24
CA PHE A 295 20.67 -8.35 7.18
C PHE A 295 20.88 -9.83 6.84
N GLN A 296 20.66 -10.21 5.59
CA GLN A 296 20.91 -11.55 5.07
C GLN A 296 21.69 -11.43 3.76
N LEU A 297 22.80 -12.16 3.63
CA LEU A 297 23.64 -12.18 2.44
C LEU A 297 23.98 -10.75 1.95
N TYR A 298 24.44 -9.93 2.90
CA TYR A 298 24.67 -8.50 2.71
C TYR A 298 25.91 -8.19 1.86
N GLY A 299 25.79 -7.27 0.89
CA GLY A 299 26.91 -6.70 0.14
C GLY A 299 27.51 -5.47 0.84
N ALA A 300 28.84 -5.40 0.97
CA ALA A 300 29.52 -4.35 1.72
C ALA A 300 29.44 -2.93 1.10
N ASP A 301 28.82 -2.77 -0.07
CA ASP A 301 28.78 -1.54 -0.86
C ASP A 301 27.51 -0.68 -0.63
N ASN A 302 26.77 -0.94 0.44
CA ASN A 302 25.58 -0.17 0.81
C ASN A 302 25.88 0.84 1.92
N GLN A 303 25.07 1.89 1.99
CA GLN A 303 25.21 2.96 2.99
C GLN A 303 23.97 3.04 3.88
N PHE A 304 24.15 2.90 5.19
CA PHE A 304 23.10 3.07 6.20
C PHE A 304 23.49 4.21 7.12
N VAL A 305 22.86 5.36 6.90
CA VAL A 305 23.29 6.60 7.54
C VAL A 305 22.12 7.44 8.04
N ASP A 306 22.31 8.14 9.16
CA ASP A 306 21.32 9.05 9.72
C ASP A 306 19.96 8.42 10.03
N ASN A 307 19.85 7.09 10.20
CA ASN A 307 18.59 6.45 10.57
C ASN A 307 18.36 6.55 12.09
N GLU A 308 17.10 6.59 12.50
CA GLU A 308 16.69 6.55 13.90
C GLU A 308 16.11 5.16 14.23
N ILE A 309 16.81 4.40 15.04
CA ILE A 309 16.38 3.08 15.52
C ILE A 309 15.99 3.23 16.99
N PHE A 310 14.70 3.08 17.31
CA PHE A 310 14.25 3.24 18.71
C PHE A 310 13.01 2.42 19.09
N GLY A 311 12.94 1.98 20.34
CA GLY A 311 11.81 1.26 20.92
C GLY A 311 11.56 -0.09 20.28
N ASN A 312 12.58 -0.69 19.65
CA ASN A 312 12.48 -2.01 19.04
C ASN A 312 12.87 -3.09 20.06
N ILE A 313 12.31 -4.30 19.94
CA ILE A 313 12.72 -5.42 20.81
C ILE A 313 14.13 -5.91 20.43
N VAL A 314 14.39 -6.00 19.12
CA VAL A 314 15.70 -6.32 18.56
C VAL A 314 16.10 -5.24 17.57
N SER A 315 17.17 -4.49 17.88
CA SER A 315 17.67 -3.38 17.07
C SER A 315 18.16 -3.83 15.69
N ALA A 316 19.05 -4.82 15.62
CA ALA A 316 19.54 -5.36 14.36
C ALA A 316 19.99 -6.83 14.46
N THR A 317 19.86 -7.59 13.37
CA THR A 317 20.37 -8.98 13.27
C THR A 317 21.07 -9.20 11.93
N SER A 318 22.08 -10.09 11.89
CA SER A 318 22.73 -10.53 10.65
C SER A 318 22.91 -12.05 10.56
N ASP A 319 23.16 -12.58 9.37
CA ASP A 319 23.46 -14.00 9.11
C ASP A 319 24.95 -14.37 9.35
N ASN A 320 25.61 -13.67 10.28
CA ASN A 320 27.04 -13.76 10.61
C ASN A 320 27.98 -13.17 9.54
N GLN A 321 27.48 -12.46 8.54
CA GLN A 321 28.31 -11.63 7.67
C GLN A 321 28.55 -10.22 8.24
N GLY A 322 27.75 -9.83 9.24
CA GLY A 322 27.74 -8.48 9.79
C GLY A 322 27.22 -7.43 8.79
N ALA A 323 27.21 -6.19 9.25
CA ALA A 323 26.94 -5.02 8.41
C ALA A 323 27.65 -3.81 9.02
N ALA A 324 28.26 -2.99 8.17
CA ALA A 324 28.92 -1.74 8.56
C ALA A 324 27.97 -0.56 8.34
N LEU A 325 27.68 0.17 9.39
CA LEU A 325 26.78 1.32 9.41
C LEU A 325 27.54 2.55 9.94
N SER A 326 26.99 3.74 9.74
CA SER A 326 27.62 4.97 10.25
C SER A 326 26.60 6.07 10.51
N GLY A 327 26.67 6.75 11.64
CA GLY A 327 25.89 7.97 11.87
C GLY A 327 24.42 7.70 12.19
N ASN A 328 24.05 6.50 12.64
CA ASN A 328 22.68 6.20 13.04
C ASN A 328 22.49 6.42 14.54
N TYR A 329 21.26 6.75 14.93
CA TYR A 329 20.85 6.82 16.33
C TYR A 329 20.29 5.46 16.77
N TRP A 330 20.72 5.00 17.95
CA TRP A 330 20.30 3.75 18.57
C TRP A 330 19.89 4.06 20.01
N ASP A 331 18.69 3.67 20.43
CA ASP A 331 18.18 3.99 21.76
C ASP A 331 18.79 3.14 22.89
N ASP A 332 19.41 2.01 22.55
CA ASP A 332 20.16 1.12 23.43
C ASP A 332 21.67 1.39 23.44
N TYR A 333 22.13 2.42 22.72
CA TYR A 333 23.51 2.88 22.76
C TYR A 333 23.79 3.64 24.05
N SER A 334 24.89 3.26 24.71
CA SER A 334 25.27 3.75 26.03
C SER A 334 26.76 4.10 26.10
N GLY A 335 27.35 4.45 24.95
CA GLY A 335 28.74 4.89 24.89
C GLY A 335 28.92 6.30 25.44
N MET A 336 30.17 6.77 25.40
CA MET A 336 30.55 8.11 25.85
C MET A 336 30.93 8.96 24.64
N ASP A 337 30.74 10.27 24.79
CA ASP A 337 31.13 11.32 23.86
C ASP A 337 32.00 12.31 24.66
N PHE A 338 33.31 12.12 24.59
CA PHE A 338 34.31 12.86 25.37
C PHE A 338 34.64 14.22 24.77
N ASP A 339 34.54 14.37 23.46
CA ASP A 339 34.83 15.63 22.75
C ASP A 339 33.59 16.49 22.48
N SER A 340 32.39 15.96 22.80
CA SER A 340 31.09 16.62 22.68
C SER A 340 30.72 16.98 21.25
N ASP A 341 31.12 16.15 20.27
CA ASP A 341 30.79 16.35 18.86
C ASP A 341 29.41 15.81 18.46
N GLY A 342 28.72 15.12 19.38
CA GLY A 342 27.39 14.53 19.20
C GLY A 342 27.40 13.09 18.69
N TYR A 343 28.58 12.49 18.50
CA TYR A 343 28.79 11.10 18.16
C TYR A 343 29.50 10.39 19.32
N GLY A 344 29.26 9.09 19.45
CA GLY A 344 29.91 8.31 20.49
C GLY A 344 31.32 7.85 20.07
N ASP A 345 32.28 7.95 20.99
CA ASP A 345 33.69 7.55 20.80
C ASP A 345 33.90 6.04 20.69
N THR A 346 32.87 5.25 21.03
CA THR A 346 32.87 3.80 20.90
C THR A 346 31.88 3.34 19.84
N PRO A 347 32.24 2.43 18.92
CA PRO A 347 31.29 1.89 17.97
C PRO A 347 30.09 1.24 18.66
N TYR A 348 28.91 1.38 18.07
CA TYR A 348 27.76 0.57 18.46
C TYR A 348 27.91 -0.83 17.85
N GLN A 349 27.56 -1.86 18.61
CA GLN A 349 27.55 -3.25 18.18
C GLN A 349 26.24 -3.89 18.62
N SER A 350 25.50 -4.50 17.69
CA SER A 350 24.26 -5.20 18.02
C SER A 350 24.56 -6.44 18.87
N SER A 351 23.93 -6.55 20.05
CA SER A 351 24.05 -7.73 20.92
C SER A 351 23.15 -8.85 20.42
N ASP A 352 23.77 -9.88 19.85
CA ASP A 352 23.10 -10.90 19.07
C ASP A 352 22.59 -12.09 19.90
N SER A 353 23.12 -12.38 21.08
CA SER A 353 22.93 -13.73 21.67
C SER A 353 21.50 -13.97 22.15
N TYR A 354 20.93 -13.01 22.88
CA TYR A 354 19.55 -13.12 23.33
C TYR A 354 18.57 -12.99 22.17
N ALA A 355 18.83 -12.06 21.24
CA ALA A 355 18.06 -11.94 20.01
C ALA A 355 18.07 -13.26 19.19
N LYS A 356 19.21 -13.95 19.09
CA LYS A 356 19.35 -15.28 18.46
C LYS A 356 18.52 -16.34 19.16
N LEU A 357 18.41 -16.31 20.50
CA LEU A 357 17.53 -17.21 21.25
C LEU A 357 16.06 -16.91 20.95
N MET A 358 15.66 -15.64 20.94
CA MET A 358 14.29 -15.22 20.60
C MET A 358 13.89 -15.64 19.17
N VAL A 359 14.83 -15.59 18.22
CA VAL A 359 14.60 -16.06 16.84
C VAL A 359 14.39 -17.57 16.78
N ARG A 360 15.06 -18.34 17.64
CA ARG A 360 14.93 -19.81 17.70
C ARG A 360 13.70 -20.26 18.47
N GLN A 361 13.35 -19.54 19.53
CA GLN A 361 12.26 -19.82 20.46
C GLN A 361 11.55 -18.52 20.81
N ASN A 362 10.39 -18.29 20.18
CA ASN A 362 9.63 -17.05 20.35
C ASN A 362 9.12 -16.85 21.79
N GLU A 363 9.00 -17.91 22.57
CA GLU A 363 8.58 -17.87 23.99
C GLU A 363 9.50 -16.97 24.83
N PHE A 364 10.77 -16.82 24.42
CA PHE A 364 11.70 -15.93 25.10
C PHE A 364 11.32 -14.45 24.96
N GLN A 365 10.48 -14.05 24.00
CA GLN A 365 9.99 -12.66 23.92
C GLN A 365 9.38 -12.17 25.24
N ALA A 366 8.76 -13.04 26.04
CA ALA A 366 8.19 -12.67 27.33
C ALA A 366 9.22 -12.18 28.36
N PHE A 367 10.51 -12.45 28.15
CA PHE A 367 11.58 -12.14 29.10
C PHE A 367 12.52 -11.03 28.60
N PHE A 368 12.17 -10.29 27.53
CA PHE A 368 13.10 -9.33 26.91
C PHE A 368 13.58 -8.21 27.85
N GLU A 369 12.74 -7.82 28.83
CA GLU A 369 13.07 -6.86 29.90
C GLU A 369 13.47 -7.54 31.23
N ALA A 370 13.71 -8.85 31.23
CA ALA A 370 14.09 -9.55 32.46
C ALA A 370 15.48 -9.08 32.92
N PRO A 371 15.71 -8.89 34.23
CA PRO A 371 17.01 -8.46 34.77
C PRO A 371 18.19 -9.34 34.31
N ALA A 372 17.95 -10.64 34.11
CA ALA A 372 18.96 -11.58 33.60
C ALA A 372 19.38 -11.25 32.15
N VAL A 373 18.45 -10.82 31.30
CA VAL A 373 18.72 -10.41 29.91
C VAL A 373 19.49 -9.09 29.90
N ALA A 374 19.07 -8.12 30.72
CA ALA A 374 19.82 -6.86 30.88
C ALA A 374 21.27 -7.12 31.34
N THR A 375 21.47 -8.04 32.29
CA THR A 375 22.79 -8.43 32.77
C THR A 375 23.62 -9.12 31.68
N LEU A 376 23.01 -10.04 30.92
CA LEU A 376 23.68 -10.71 29.79
C LEU A 376 24.15 -9.68 28.75
N ASN A 377 23.29 -8.74 28.37
CA ASN A 377 23.63 -7.69 27.41
C ASN A 377 24.80 -6.81 27.91
N GLN A 378 24.85 -6.49 29.22
CA GLN A 378 25.98 -5.76 29.80
C GLN A 378 27.29 -6.56 29.76
N ILE A 379 27.24 -7.85 30.07
CA ILE A 379 28.41 -8.74 29.99
C ILE A 379 28.90 -8.81 28.54
N GLU A 380 28.00 -8.98 27.57
CA GLU A 380 28.37 -9.04 26.15
C GLU A 380 29.00 -7.75 25.64
N LYS A 381 28.44 -6.59 26.03
CA LYS A 381 29.02 -5.27 25.74
C LYS A 381 30.44 -5.13 26.29
N GLN A 382 30.70 -5.61 27.52
CA GLN A 382 32.04 -5.54 28.13
C GLN A 382 33.04 -6.54 27.54
N LEU A 383 32.56 -7.73 27.18
CA LEU A 383 33.41 -8.77 26.61
C LEU A 383 33.82 -8.46 25.17
N ALA A 384 33.13 -7.54 24.49
CA ALA A 384 33.41 -7.00 23.16
C ALA A 384 34.19 -8.00 22.30
N LEU A 385 33.64 -9.21 22.17
CA LEU A 385 34.27 -10.26 21.40
C LEU A 385 34.24 -9.76 19.96
N ASN A 386 35.42 -9.31 19.50
CA ASN A 386 35.74 -8.86 18.14
C ASN A 386 35.33 -9.93 17.12
N THR A 387 34.04 -10.06 16.90
CA THR A 387 33.44 -10.95 15.94
C THR A 387 33.08 -10.06 14.77
N LYS A 388 33.88 -10.15 13.71
CA LYS A 388 33.67 -9.52 12.38
C LYS A 388 32.34 -9.93 11.70
N GLN A 389 31.41 -10.49 12.47
CA GLN A 389 30.20 -11.18 12.06
C GLN A 389 28.93 -10.52 12.63
N SER A 390 29.06 -9.31 13.19
CA SER A 390 27.97 -8.58 13.84
C SER A 390 27.65 -7.27 13.11
N VAL A 391 26.47 -6.72 13.36
CA VAL A 391 26.07 -5.40 12.86
C VAL A 391 26.75 -4.35 13.74
N PHE A 392 27.50 -3.44 13.14
CA PHE A 392 28.22 -2.38 13.85
C PHE A 392 28.01 -1.01 13.20
N ASP A 393 28.01 0.04 14.01
CA ASP A 393 27.98 1.44 13.58
C ASP A 393 29.20 2.17 14.15
N ASP A 394 30.05 2.69 13.27
CA ASP A 394 31.33 3.30 13.64
C ASP A 394 31.20 4.68 14.28
N MET A 395 30.08 5.39 14.03
CA MET A 395 29.85 6.74 14.55
C MET A 395 28.39 6.85 15.01
N PRO A 396 28.00 6.16 16.09
CA PRO A 396 26.63 6.22 16.57
C PRO A 396 26.30 7.62 17.08
N LYS A 397 25.14 8.17 16.72
CA LYS A 397 24.67 9.47 17.22
C LYS A 397 24.25 9.36 18.69
N MET A 398 24.68 10.31 19.52
CA MET A 398 24.32 10.39 20.94
C MET A 398 22.86 10.79 21.16
N HIS A 399 22.29 11.55 20.22
CA HIS A 399 20.96 12.13 20.34
C HIS A 399 20.14 11.89 19.09
N ARG A 400 18.87 11.59 19.32
CA ARG A 400 17.86 11.53 18.28
C ARG A 400 17.64 12.91 17.70
N GLU A 401 17.51 13.01 16.37
CA GLU A 401 17.04 14.24 15.74
C GLU A 401 15.58 14.49 16.14
N ARG A 402 15.35 15.35 17.14
CA ARG A 402 13.99 15.80 17.45
C ARG A 402 13.51 16.66 16.30
N LEU A 403 12.68 16.10 15.41
CA LEU A 403 11.75 16.92 14.66
C LEU A 403 11.01 17.78 15.68
N ALA A 404 11.08 19.11 15.54
CA ALA A 404 10.38 20.05 16.40
C ALA A 404 8.87 19.81 16.27
N GLN A 405 8.35 18.84 17.03
CA GLN A 405 6.92 18.70 17.23
C GLN A 405 6.52 19.85 18.12
N THR A 406 5.86 20.84 17.54
CA THR A 406 5.05 21.78 18.31
C THR A 406 3.94 20.96 18.96
N THR A 407 4.20 20.46 20.16
CA THR A 407 3.16 19.85 20.99
C THR A 407 2.16 20.94 21.33
N HIS A 408 1.04 20.97 20.62
CA HIS A 408 -0.12 21.72 21.07
C HIS A 408 -0.65 21.02 22.32
N ILE A 409 -0.18 21.46 23.49
CA ILE A 409 -0.76 21.04 24.76
C ILE A 409 -2.23 21.44 24.71
N GLN A 410 -3.11 20.44 24.70
CA GLN A 410 -4.55 20.66 24.83
C GLN A 410 -4.85 21.02 26.28
N TRP A 411 -4.61 22.29 26.62
CA TRP A 411 -4.78 22.82 27.97
C TRP A 411 -6.14 22.48 28.59
N GLY A 412 -7.19 22.36 27.78
CA GLY A 412 -8.51 21.90 28.22
C GLY A 412 -8.50 20.47 28.81
N MET A 413 -7.84 19.51 28.15
CA MET A 413 -7.73 18.14 28.66
C MET A 413 -6.85 18.08 29.91
N LEU A 414 -5.80 18.88 29.97
CA LEU A 414 -4.91 18.96 31.13
C LEU A 414 -5.66 19.54 32.35
N LEU A 415 -6.50 20.56 32.15
CA LEU A 415 -7.37 21.13 33.18
C LEU A 415 -8.42 20.12 33.67
N ILE A 416 -9.07 19.38 32.75
CA ILE A 416 -10.04 18.33 33.11
C ILE A 416 -9.35 17.24 33.94
N GLY A 417 -8.13 16.84 33.57
CA GLY A 417 -7.32 15.88 34.31
C GLY A 417 -7.01 16.37 35.73
N ILE A 418 -6.55 17.62 35.87
CA ILE A 418 -6.27 18.23 37.19
C ILE A 418 -7.54 18.32 38.04
N ILE A 419 -8.67 18.80 37.49
CA ILE A 419 -9.95 18.90 38.21
C ILE A 419 -10.40 17.52 38.67
N SER A 420 -10.30 16.50 37.82
CA SER A 420 -10.68 15.13 38.15
C SER A 420 -9.80 14.56 39.27
N LEU A 421 -8.49 14.83 39.24
CA LEU A 421 -7.55 14.39 40.25
C LEU A 421 -7.83 15.04 41.62
N VAL A 422 -8.04 16.36 41.64
CA VAL A 422 -8.35 17.12 42.86
C VAL A 422 -9.73 16.73 43.41
N GLY A 423 -10.73 16.57 42.54
CA GLY A 423 -12.06 16.09 42.88
C GLY A 423 -12.03 14.68 43.48
N GLY A 424 -11.25 13.78 42.88
CA GLY A 424 -11.03 12.42 43.37
C GLY A 424 -10.39 12.38 44.76
N ILE A 425 -9.32 13.16 44.98
CA ILE A 425 -8.68 13.29 46.29
C ILE A 425 -9.64 13.88 47.34
N GLY A 426 -10.46 14.86 46.95
CA GLY A 426 -11.48 15.46 47.82
C GLY A 426 -12.58 14.48 48.22
N ALA A 427 -13.08 13.69 47.27
CA ALA A 427 -14.07 12.65 47.52
C ALA A 427 -13.51 11.54 48.39
N TRP A 428 -12.29 11.07 48.12
CA TRP A 428 -11.60 10.08 48.93
C TRP A 428 -11.41 10.53 50.39
N ARG A 429 -10.99 11.78 50.61
CA ARG A 429 -10.88 12.35 51.96
C ARG A 429 -12.21 12.42 52.72
N LYS A 430 -13.34 12.54 52.04
CA LYS A 430 -14.68 12.50 52.66
C LYS A 430 -15.15 11.07 52.97
N LEU A 431 -14.67 10.07 52.26
CA LEU A 431 -15.01 8.66 52.46
C LEU A 431 -14.17 7.98 53.56
N VAL A 432 -13.01 8.56 53.89
CA VAL A 432 -12.07 8.03 54.91
C VAL A 432 -12.28 8.69 56.30
N LYS A 433 -13.25 9.60 56.42
CA LYS A 433 -13.79 10.08 57.71
C LYS A 433 -15.15 9.44 57.95
#